data_AF-A0A1J6HJP5-F1
#
_entry.id   AF-A0A1J6HJP5-F1
#
_cell.length_a   1.000
_cell.length_b   1.000
_cell.length_c   1.000
_cell.angle_alpha   90.00
_cell.angle_beta   90.00
_cell.angle_gamma   90.00
#
_symmetry.space_group_name_H-M   'P 1'
#
loop_
_entity.id
_entity.type
_entity.pdbx_description
1 polymer ?
#
loop_
_entity_poly.entity_id
_entity_poly.type
_entity_poly.pdbx_seq_one_letter_code
_entity_poly.pdbx_strand_id
1 'polypeptide(L)'
;MTKFAPVSIMKTRVPFSGLLIFLSSPAFAEVADKEPTILQLWMVPGIITAIAFIAGLKRPSFSLFLLPIALICAWGQVDELHDPFVGPAIRAELGGAYFTHGYLSAVAGIVGPLIVWAVFRLYRVRAKH
;
A
#
# COMPACT_ATOMS: atom_id res chain seq x y z
N MET A 1 -41.62 58.88 11.97
CA MET A 1 -40.82 57.97 12.82
C MET A 1 -41.33 56.55 12.61
N THR A 2 -40.78 55.83 11.64
CA THR A 2 -41.15 54.43 11.34
C THR A 2 -40.04 53.52 11.88
N LYS A 3 -40.38 52.73 12.92
CA LYS A 3 -39.49 51.75 13.55
C LYS A 3 -39.30 50.55 12.62
N PHE A 4 -38.09 50.30 12.15
CA PHE A 4 -37.72 49.02 11.54
C PHE A 4 -37.56 47.95 12.62
N ALA A 5 -38.29 46.85 12.51
CA ALA A 5 -38.13 45.69 13.37
C ALA A 5 -36.92 44.85 12.91
N PRO A 6 -36.12 44.29 13.82
CA PRO A 6 -35.00 43.43 13.45
C PRO A 6 -35.51 42.05 13.02
N VAL A 7 -35.11 41.63 11.82
CA VAL A 7 -35.32 40.27 11.31
C VAL A 7 -34.45 39.31 12.12
N SER A 8 -35.09 38.43 12.90
CA SER A 8 -34.43 37.37 13.65
C SER A 8 -33.88 36.32 12.68
N ILE A 9 -32.56 36.26 12.54
CA ILE A 9 -31.87 35.26 11.72
C ILE A 9 -31.90 33.94 12.50
N MET A 10 -32.83 33.05 12.14
CA MET A 10 -32.91 31.70 12.69
C MET A 10 -31.67 30.92 12.23
N LYS A 11 -30.75 30.64 13.17
CA LYS A 11 -29.58 29.78 12.94
C LYS A 11 -30.05 28.32 12.81
N THR A 12 -30.34 27.89 11.59
CA THR A 12 -30.65 26.49 11.28
C THR A 12 -29.41 25.65 11.52
N ARG A 13 -29.34 24.97 12.67
CA ARG A 13 -28.30 23.99 12.96
C ARG A 13 -28.62 22.73 12.15
N VAL A 14 -28.03 22.61 10.97
CA VAL A 14 -28.08 21.37 10.20
C VAL A 14 -27.45 20.27 11.06
N PRO A 15 -28.15 19.17 11.38
CA PRO A 15 -27.59 18.12 12.22
C PRO A 15 -26.42 17.47 11.47
N PHE A 16 -25.20 17.75 11.93
CA PHE A 16 -23.93 17.27 11.37
C PHE A 16 -23.95 15.75 11.13
N SER A 17 -24.67 15.00 11.97
CA SER A 17 -24.87 13.56 11.86
C SER A 17 -25.55 13.14 10.55
N GLY A 18 -26.53 13.91 10.05
CA GLY A 18 -27.20 13.61 8.79
C GLY A 18 -26.30 13.85 7.57
N LEU A 19 -25.44 14.88 7.64
CA LEU A 19 -24.43 15.15 6.61
C LEU A 19 -23.37 14.03 6.57
N LEU A 20 -22.93 13.54 7.73
CA LEU A 20 -21.96 12.44 7.81
C LEU A 20 -22.51 11.12 7.23
N ILE A 21 -23.80 10.82 7.46
CA ILE A 21 -24.45 9.63 6.89
C ILE A 21 -24.59 9.75 5.36
N PHE A 22 -24.91 10.94 4.84
CA PHE A 22 -24.96 11.19 3.40
C PHE A 22 -23.58 11.13 2.71
N LEU A 23 -22.51 11.53 3.42
CA LEU A 23 -21.14 11.38 2.94
C LEU A 23 -20.68 9.91 2.95
N SER A 24 -21.23 9.10 3.85
CA SER A 24 -21.01 7.65 3.91
C SER A 24 -21.95 6.88 2.96
N SER A 25 -22.29 7.47 1.81
CA SER A 25 -22.97 6.74 0.75
C SER A 25 -22.01 5.71 0.13
N PRO A 26 -22.45 4.48 -0.18
CA PRO A 26 -21.66 3.57 -0.99
C PRO A 26 -21.53 4.21 -2.37
N ALA A 27 -20.42 4.92 -2.61
CA ALA A 27 -20.05 5.24 -3.96
C ALA A 27 -19.89 3.89 -4.67
N PHE A 28 -20.69 3.65 -5.72
CA PHE A 28 -20.49 2.59 -6.71
C PHE A 28 -19.18 2.87 -7.48
N ALA A 29 -18.08 2.97 -6.74
CA ALA A 29 -16.73 3.02 -7.26
C ALA A 29 -16.25 1.58 -7.30
N GLU A 30 -15.86 1.13 -8.49
CA GLU A 30 -15.32 -0.21 -8.71
C GLU A 30 -14.10 -0.41 -7.81
N VAL A 31 -13.90 -1.63 -7.31
CA VAL A 31 -12.70 -1.98 -6.56
C VAL A 31 -11.47 -1.78 -7.45
N ALA A 32 -11.60 -2.14 -8.72
CA ALA A 32 -10.56 -1.98 -9.74
C ALA A 32 -10.00 -0.54 -9.86
N ASP A 33 -10.78 0.50 -9.54
CA ASP A 33 -10.32 1.89 -9.62
C ASP A 33 -9.34 2.28 -8.50
N LYS A 34 -9.32 1.52 -7.40
CA LYS A 34 -8.51 1.80 -6.20
C LYS A 34 -7.30 0.89 -6.11
N GLU A 35 -7.42 -0.31 -6.67
CA GLU A 35 -6.38 -1.32 -6.64
C GLU A 35 -5.22 -0.95 -7.57
N PRO A 36 -3.96 -1.22 -7.18
CA PRO A 36 -2.84 -1.05 -8.07
C PRO A 36 -2.93 -2.04 -9.23
N THR A 37 -2.55 -1.60 -10.42
CA THR A 37 -2.38 -2.49 -11.58
C THR A 37 -1.32 -3.57 -11.30
N ILE A 38 -1.34 -4.67 -12.05
CA ILE A 38 -0.34 -5.75 -11.90
C ILE A 38 1.08 -5.20 -12.05
N LEU A 39 1.31 -4.28 -12.99
CA LEU A 39 2.62 -3.64 -13.15
C LEU A 39 3.05 -2.88 -11.87
N GLN A 40 2.13 -2.12 -11.28
CA GLN A 40 2.39 -1.38 -10.04
C GLN A 40 2.67 -2.30 -8.85
N LEU A 41 2.01 -3.46 -8.76
CA LEU A 41 2.33 -4.49 -7.75
C LEU A 41 3.80 -4.90 -7.82
N TRP A 42 4.38 -5.02 -9.01
CA TRP A 42 5.79 -5.42 -9.19
C TRP A 42 6.78 -4.27 -9.06
N MET A 43 6.34 -3.02 -9.26
CA MET A 43 7.22 -1.85 -9.12
C MET A 43 7.75 -1.71 -7.69
N VAL A 44 6.90 -1.87 -6.68
CA VAL A 44 7.28 -1.73 -5.27
C VAL A 44 8.44 -2.67 -4.87
N PRO A 45 8.33 -4.02 -5.03
CA PRO A 45 9.43 -4.93 -4.71
C PRO A 45 10.64 -4.72 -5.62
N GLY A 46 10.44 -4.32 -6.88
CA GLY A 46 11.53 -3.97 -7.80
C GLY A 46 12.36 -2.79 -7.30
N ILE A 47 11.71 -1.70 -6.88
CA ILE A 47 12.35 -0.50 -6.34
C ILE A 47 13.08 -0.83 -5.03
N ILE A 48 12.42 -1.55 -4.11
CA ILE A 48 13.04 -1.99 -2.85
C ILE A 48 14.32 -2.80 -3.12
N THR A 49 14.26 -3.74 -4.08
CA THR A 49 15.42 -4.57 -4.45
C THR A 49 16.54 -3.73 -5.07
N ALA A 50 16.21 -2.77 -5.95
CA ALA A 50 17.19 -1.88 -6.56
C ALA A 50 17.89 -0.99 -5.51
N ILE A 51 17.14 -0.42 -4.56
CA ILE A 51 17.71 0.36 -3.46
C ILE A 51 18.59 -0.52 -2.58
N ALA A 52 18.13 -1.72 -2.23
CA ALA A 52 18.91 -2.68 -1.46
C ALA A 52 20.24 -3.02 -2.17
N PHE A 53 20.21 -3.20 -3.50
CA PHE A 53 21.40 -3.44 -4.31
C PHE A 53 22.40 -2.29 -4.21
N ILE A 54 21.94 -1.06 -4.44
CA ILE A 54 22.77 0.14 -4.35
C ILE A 54 23.37 0.30 -2.95
N ALA A 55 22.58 0.10 -1.89
CA ALA A 55 23.03 0.15 -0.51
C ALA A 55 24.09 -0.93 -0.21
N GLY A 56 23.90 -2.14 -0.77
CA GLY A 56 24.78 -3.29 -0.61
C GLY A 56 26.18 -3.12 -1.21
N LEU A 57 26.35 -2.27 -2.23
CA LEU A 57 27.63 -2.03 -2.90
C LEU A 57 28.75 -1.65 -1.92
N LYS A 58 28.46 -0.75 -0.97
CA LYS A 58 29.44 -0.27 0.03
C LYS A 58 29.54 -1.17 1.25
N ARG A 59 28.42 -1.70 1.74
CA ARG A 59 28.38 -2.66 2.86
C ARG A 59 27.19 -3.60 2.67
N PRO A 60 27.39 -4.92 2.50
CA PRO A 60 26.32 -5.87 2.21
C PRO A 60 25.19 -5.77 3.24
N SER A 61 25.52 -5.62 4.53
CA SER A 61 24.54 -5.50 5.60
C SER A 61 23.58 -4.31 5.45
N PHE A 62 23.92 -3.29 4.68
CA PHE A 62 23.01 -2.15 4.45
C PHE A 62 21.78 -2.53 3.62
N SER A 63 21.87 -3.56 2.79
CA SER A 63 20.70 -4.09 2.08
C SER A 63 19.62 -4.59 3.04
N LEU A 64 20.00 -5.09 4.23
CA LEU A 64 19.04 -5.58 5.24
C LEU A 64 18.24 -4.46 5.92
N PHE A 65 18.68 -3.19 5.85
CA PHE A 65 17.90 -2.07 6.38
C PHE A 65 16.58 -1.85 5.63
N LEU A 66 16.45 -2.38 4.41
CA LEU A 66 15.22 -2.33 3.63
C LEU A 66 14.23 -3.44 4.00
N LEU A 67 14.66 -4.46 4.76
CA LEU A 67 13.82 -5.59 5.12
C LEU A 67 12.58 -5.19 5.95
N PRO A 68 12.65 -4.29 6.95
CA PRO A 68 11.47 -3.85 7.68
C PRO A 68 10.45 -3.13 6.76
N ILE A 69 10.93 -2.31 5.83
CA ILE A 69 10.07 -1.61 4.87
C ILE A 69 9.40 -2.64 3.95
N ALA A 70 10.17 -3.59 3.43
CA ALA A 70 9.66 -4.68 2.61
C ALA A 70 8.58 -5.50 3.34
N LEU A 71 8.81 -5.83 4.61
CA LEU A 71 7.85 -6.57 5.44
C LEU A 71 6.56 -5.78 5.67
N ILE A 72 6.64 -4.47 5.92
CA ILE A 72 5.45 -3.63 6.10
C ILE A 72 4.65 -3.54 4.79
N CYS A 73 5.31 -3.33 3.64
CA CYS A 73 4.63 -3.31 2.34
C CYS A 73 4.00 -4.67 2.00
N ALA A 74 4.73 -5.76 2.22
CA ALA A 74 4.24 -7.12 1.99
C ALA A 74 3.06 -7.45 2.92
N TRP A 75 3.14 -7.05 4.18
CA TRP A 75 2.04 -7.18 5.12
C TRP A 75 0.81 -6.45 4.60
N GLY A 76 0.91 -5.15 4.32
CA GLY A 76 -0.24 -4.34 3.88
C GLY A 76 -0.95 -4.95 2.67
N GLN A 77 -0.19 -5.41 1.69
CA GLN A 77 -0.73 -6.09 0.51
C GLN A 77 -1.49 -7.39 0.88
N VAL A 78 -0.92 -8.21 1.77
CA VAL A 78 -1.53 -9.49 2.16
C VAL A 78 -2.76 -9.26 3.04
N ASP A 79 -2.70 -8.28 3.94
CA ASP A 79 -3.79 -7.90 4.84
C ASP A 79 -5.03 -7.46 4.07
N GLU A 80 -4.85 -6.62 3.05
CA GLU A 80 -5.93 -6.18 2.15
C GLU A 80 -6.55 -7.35 1.36
N LEU A 81 -5.74 -8.26 0.81
CA LEU A 81 -6.23 -9.44 0.12
C LEU A 81 -6.96 -10.43 1.04
N HIS A 82 -6.67 -10.40 2.34
CA HIS A 82 -7.30 -11.22 3.37
C HIS A 82 -8.47 -10.53 4.07
N ASP A 83 -8.71 -9.24 3.81
CA ASP A 83 -9.81 -8.50 4.42
C ASP A 83 -11.14 -9.18 4.06
N PRO A 84 -12.04 -9.42 5.04
CA PRO A 84 -13.26 -10.17 4.83
C PRO A 84 -14.29 -9.47 3.94
N PHE A 85 -14.13 -8.16 3.70
CA PHE A 85 -15.03 -7.37 2.86
C PHE A 85 -14.36 -6.99 1.53
N VAL A 86 -13.11 -6.54 1.57
CA VAL A 86 -12.36 -6.06 0.40
C VAL A 86 -11.81 -7.23 -0.42
N GLY A 87 -11.21 -8.24 0.21
CA GLY A 87 -10.62 -9.39 -0.48
C GLY A 87 -11.59 -10.13 -1.42
N PRO A 88 -12.82 -10.50 -0.97
CA PRO A 88 -13.82 -11.09 -1.85
C PRO A 88 -14.22 -10.20 -3.02
N ALA A 89 -14.29 -8.87 -2.81
CA ALA A 89 -14.64 -7.91 -3.85
C ALA A 89 -13.52 -7.77 -4.90
N ILE A 90 -12.27 -7.64 -4.47
CA ILE A 90 -11.08 -7.70 -5.34
C ILE A 90 -11.10 -8.99 -6.18
N ARG A 91 -11.39 -10.13 -5.56
CA ARG A 91 -11.39 -11.43 -6.24
C ARG A 91 -12.49 -11.53 -7.30
N ALA A 92 -13.66 -10.96 -7.02
CA ALA A 92 -14.79 -10.95 -7.95
C ALA A 92 -14.52 -10.06 -9.18
N GLU A 93 -13.86 -8.91 -8.99
CA GLU A 93 -13.61 -7.94 -10.06
C GLU A 93 -12.29 -8.19 -10.83
N LEU A 94 -11.17 -8.41 -10.13
CA LEU A 94 -9.83 -8.56 -10.72
C LEU A 94 -9.38 -10.01 -10.90
N GLY A 95 -10.11 -10.96 -10.30
CA GLY A 95 -9.89 -12.39 -10.47
C GLY A 95 -8.72 -12.98 -9.65
N GLY A 96 -8.58 -14.30 -9.72
CA GLY A 96 -7.56 -15.04 -8.95
C GLY A 96 -6.11 -14.82 -9.41
N ALA A 97 -5.90 -14.41 -10.66
CA ALA A 97 -4.58 -14.08 -11.18
C ALA A 97 -4.00 -12.86 -10.45
N TYR A 98 -4.83 -11.87 -10.16
CA TYR A 98 -4.44 -10.69 -9.38
C TYR A 98 -3.93 -11.07 -7.99
N PHE A 99 -4.66 -11.95 -7.28
CA PHE A 99 -4.24 -12.49 -5.98
C PHE A 99 -2.86 -13.15 -6.06
N THR A 100 -2.64 -13.95 -7.11
CA THR A 100 -1.36 -14.63 -7.30
C THR A 100 -0.23 -13.61 -7.46
N HIS A 101 -0.45 -12.56 -8.27
CA HIS A 101 0.52 -11.48 -8.41
C HIS A 101 0.76 -10.72 -7.10
N GLY A 102 -0.28 -10.45 -6.31
CA GLY A 102 -0.15 -9.78 -5.01
C GLY A 102 0.69 -10.57 -4.00
N TYR A 103 0.49 -11.90 -3.92
CA TYR A 103 1.32 -12.75 -3.06
C TYR A 103 2.77 -12.84 -3.57
N LEU A 104 2.95 -13.02 -4.88
CA LEU A 104 4.29 -13.16 -5.46
C LEU A 104 5.09 -11.85 -5.35
N SER A 105 4.46 -10.70 -5.54
CA SER A 105 5.12 -9.40 -5.40
C SER A 105 5.51 -9.14 -3.94
N ALA A 106 4.65 -9.49 -2.98
CA ALA A 106 4.95 -9.41 -1.55
C ALA A 106 6.17 -10.27 -1.16
N VAL A 107 6.20 -11.53 -1.61
CA VAL A 107 7.35 -12.44 -1.40
C VAL A 107 8.61 -11.86 -2.05
N ALA A 108 8.52 -11.39 -3.29
CA ALA A 108 9.65 -10.80 -4.00
C ALA A 108 10.23 -9.59 -3.25
N GLY A 109 9.38 -8.75 -2.65
CA GLY A 109 9.81 -7.60 -1.85
C GLY A 109 10.67 -7.99 -0.66
N ILE A 110 10.34 -9.09 0.01
CA ILE A 110 11.10 -9.62 1.15
C ILE A 110 12.39 -10.30 0.69
N VAL A 111 12.28 -11.13 -0.34
CA VAL A 111 13.39 -11.96 -0.84
C VAL A 111 14.46 -11.11 -1.52
N GLY A 112 14.10 -10.03 -2.21
CA GLY A 112 15.03 -9.16 -2.93
C GLY A 112 16.21 -8.67 -2.08
N PRO A 113 15.96 -7.95 -0.96
CA PRO A 113 17.01 -7.53 -0.03
C PRO A 113 17.86 -8.68 0.52
N LEU A 114 17.26 -9.85 0.79
CA LEU A 114 17.98 -11.03 1.29
C LEU A 114 18.93 -11.62 0.24
N ILE A 115 18.49 -11.71 -1.02
CA ILE A 115 19.33 -12.16 -2.14
C ILE A 115 20.49 -11.19 -2.31
N VAL A 116 20.22 -9.90 -2.38
CA VAL A 116 21.25 -8.86 -2.52
C VAL A 116 22.30 -8.99 -1.41
N TRP A 117 21.86 -9.11 -0.17
CA TRP A 117 22.74 -9.30 0.98
C TRP A 117 23.63 -10.54 0.81
N ALA A 118 23.01 -11.68 0.50
CA ALA A 118 23.70 -12.96 0.36
C ALA A 118 24.75 -12.90 -0.75
N VAL A 119 24.37 -12.36 -1.91
CA VAL A 119 25.26 -12.19 -3.07
C VAL A 119 26.47 -11.34 -2.69
N PHE A 120 26.27 -10.11 -2.18
CA PHE A 120 27.40 -9.24 -1.83
C PHE A 120 28.25 -9.78 -0.67
N ARG A 121 27.64 -10.49 0.28
CA ARG A 121 28.37 -11.13 1.38
C ARG A 121 29.28 -12.23 0.86
N LEU A 122 28.78 -13.11 -0.01
CA LEU A 122 29.56 -14.19 -0.61
C LEU A 122 30.69 -13.66 -1.49
N TYR A 123 30.43 -12.63 -2.30
CA TYR A 123 31.48 -11.98 -3.11
C TYR A 123 32.61 -11.42 -2.26
N ARG A 124 32.29 -10.77 -1.13
CA ARG A 124 33.33 -10.22 -0.23
C ARG A 124 34.10 -11.25 0.55
N VAL A 125 33.49 -12.38 0.90
CA VAL A 125 34.20 -13.49 1.54
C VAL A 125 35.19 -14.10 0.54
N ARG A 126 34.76 -14.34 -0.70
CA ARG A 126 35.64 -14.87 -1.76
C ARG A 126 36.81 -13.94 -2.11
N ALA A 127 36.60 -12.62 -2.12
CA ALA A 127 37.66 -11.66 -2.42
C ALA A 127 38.77 -11.56 -1.34
N LYS A 128 38.60 -12.21 -0.19
CA LYS A 128 39.59 -12.24 0.90
C LYS A 128 40.44 -13.52 0.94
N HIS A 129 40.09 -14.52 0.12
CA HIS A 129 40.85 -15.75 -0.09
C HIS A 129 41.68 -15.63 -1.36
#